data_AF-A0A3D4DQ83-F1
#
_entry.id   AF-A0A3D4DQ83-F1
#
_cell.length_a   1.000
_cell.length_b   1.000
_cell.length_c   1.000
_cell.angle_alpha   90.00
_cell.angle_beta   90.00
_cell.angle_gamma   90.00
#
_symmetry.space_group_name_H-M   'P 1'
#
loop_
_entity.id
_entity.type
_entity.pdbx_description
1 polymer ?
#
loop_
_entity_poly.entity_id
_entity_poly.type
_entity_poly.pdbx_seq_one_letter_code
_entity_poly.pdbx_strand_id
1 'polypeptide(L)'
;TEEGRRLANFGVEGMHYDMIDGKPIFKEEFMALGPVNNSLYAIGSQLQGRGYFQDYGYEIQWSNEFALEGIALYDEGDYLIDQFLGVAFNADEQKVYDKSWASLRDNMLERQQAWILGTGDVEAEWDDYLAQLEEKGLNEILEVMQSAYDHQYGG
;
A
#
# COMPACT_ATOMS: atom_id res chain seq x y z
N THR A 1 17.00 9.41 11.11
CA THR A 1 17.23 10.60 11.96
C THR A 1 16.12 11.60 11.68
N GLU A 2 15.92 12.59 12.55
CA GLU A 2 14.91 13.63 12.34
C GLU A 2 15.14 14.39 11.02
N GLU A 3 16.37 14.81 10.76
CA GLU A 3 16.77 15.49 9.51
C GLU A 3 16.47 14.64 8.28
N GLY A 4 16.78 13.34 8.32
CA GLY A 4 16.49 12.43 7.21
C GLY A 4 14.99 12.24 6.97
N ARG A 5 14.19 12.19 8.04
CA ARG A 5 12.73 12.13 7.95
C ARG A 5 12.18 13.42 7.33
N ARG A 6 12.69 14.57 7.76
CA ARG A 6 12.27 15.88 7.25
C ARG A 6 12.61 16.05 5.77
N LEU A 7 13.84 15.70 5.38
CA LEU A 7 14.27 15.72 3.98
C LEU A 7 13.38 14.82 3.11
N ALA A 8 13.13 13.58 3.56
CA ALA A 8 12.33 12.63 2.81
C ALA A 8 10.86 13.05 2.67
N ASN A 9 10.31 13.80 3.63
CA ASN A 9 8.89 14.17 3.64
C ASN A 9 8.59 15.56 3.07
N PHE A 10 9.47 16.53 3.28
CA PHE A 10 9.21 17.96 3.00
C PHE A 10 10.18 18.56 1.97
N GLY A 11 11.24 17.84 1.59
CA GLY A 11 12.27 18.37 0.70
C GLY A 11 13.35 19.16 1.44
N VAL A 12 13.73 20.33 0.93
CA VAL A 12 14.92 21.07 1.38
C VAL A 12 14.46 22.35 2.09
N GLU A 13 14.98 22.57 3.29
CA GLU A 13 14.69 23.77 4.09
C GLU A 13 15.14 25.03 3.35
N GLY A 14 14.33 26.08 3.37
CA GLY A 14 14.56 27.32 2.64
C GLY A 14 14.24 27.26 1.14
N MET A 15 13.98 26.07 0.58
CA MET A 15 13.57 25.89 -0.82
C MET A 15 12.11 25.45 -0.96
N HIS A 16 11.70 24.43 -0.20
CA HIS A 16 10.37 23.81 -0.33
C HIS A 16 9.51 24.07 0.92
N TYR A 17 10.16 24.17 2.08
CA TYR A 17 9.52 24.48 3.37
C TYR A 17 10.45 25.38 4.21
N ASP A 18 9.90 26.02 5.23
CA ASP A 18 10.65 26.70 6.29
C ASP A 18 10.30 26.11 7.65
N MET A 19 11.19 26.27 8.63
CA MET A 19 10.88 25.91 10.01
C MET A 19 10.16 27.06 10.72
N ILE A 20 8.91 26.84 11.11
CA ILE A 20 8.07 27.79 11.84
C ILE A 20 7.59 27.09 13.12
N ASP A 21 7.88 27.68 14.29
CA ASP A 21 7.55 27.13 15.61
C ASP A 21 7.98 25.67 15.80
N GLY A 22 9.16 25.33 15.27
CA GLY A 22 9.73 23.99 15.36
C GLY A 22 9.08 22.97 14.42
N LYS A 23 8.21 23.39 13.50
CA LYS A 23 7.57 22.52 12.51
C LYS A 23 7.97 22.89 11.07
N PRO A 24 8.17 21.91 10.18
CA PRO A 24 8.37 22.18 8.76
C PRO A 24 7.05 22.61 8.12
N ILE A 25 7.00 23.84 7.59
CA ILE A 25 5.82 24.41 6.93
C ILE A 25 6.14 24.66 5.46
N PHE A 26 5.38 24.06 4.55
CA PHE A 26 5.56 24.26 3.11
C PHE A 26 5.40 25.73 2.73
N LYS A 27 6.27 26.16 1.82
CA LYS A 27 6.17 27.47 1.20
C LYS A 27 4.94 27.54 0.30
N GLU A 28 4.26 28.69 0.28
CA GLU A 28 3.06 28.88 -0.56
C GLU A 28 3.38 28.65 -2.04
N GLU A 29 4.53 29.14 -2.51
CA GLU A 29 4.98 28.95 -3.89
C GLU A 29 5.19 27.48 -4.25
N PHE A 30 5.56 26.64 -3.28
CA PHE A 30 5.73 25.20 -3.49
C PHE A 30 4.38 24.50 -3.58
N MET A 31 3.44 24.86 -2.70
CA MET A 31 2.07 24.32 -2.72
C MET A 31 1.29 24.74 -3.98
N ALA A 32 1.60 25.90 -4.54
CA ALA A 32 0.97 26.41 -5.76
C ALA A 32 1.39 25.68 -7.05
N LEU A 33 2.43 24.83 -7.02
CA LEU A 33 2.93 24.11 -8.20
C LEU A 33 1.98 23.01 -8.70
N GLY A 34 1.08 22.53 -7.84
CA GLY A 34 0.17 21.41 -8.11
C GLY A 34 -0.03 20.52 -6.88
N PRO A 35 -0.51 19.28 -7.06
CA PRO A 35 -0.58 18.32 -5.96
C PRO A 35 0.79 18.15 -5.29
N VAL A 36 0.86 18.42 -3.99
CA VAL A 36 2.13 18.51 -3.25
C VAL A 36 2.93 17.22 -3.32
N ASN A 37 2.27 16.06 -3.29
CA ASN A 37 2.91 14.75 -3.47
C ASN A 37 3.68 14.64 -4.81
N ASN A 38 3.09 15.10 -5.92
CA ASN A 38 3.75 15.10 -7.23
C ASN A 38 4.96 16.06 -7.27
N SER A 39 4.84 17.25 -6.66
CA SER A 39 5.96 18.18 -6.53
C SER A 39 7.10 17.59 -5.68
N LEU A 40 6.76 16.86 -4.62
CA LEU A 40 7.74 16.15 -3.77
C LEU A 40 8.46 15.04 -4.53
N TYR A 41 7.76 14.26 -5.36
CA TYR A 41 8.38 13.24 -6.20
C TYR A 41 9.43 13.84 -7.15
N ALA A 42 9.12 14.98 -7.76
CA ALA A 42 10.00 15.65 -8.72
C ALA A 42 11.34 16.10 -8.11
N ILE A 43 11.38 16.32 -6.79
CA ILE A 43 12.58 16.73 -6.05
C ILE A 43 13.21 15.58 -5.24
N GLY A 44 12.75 14.34 -5.45
CA GLY A 44 13.31 13.16 -4.79
C GLY A 44 12.81 12.90 -3.37
N SER A 45 11.71 13.54 -2.96
CA SER A 45 11.00 13.31 -1.69
C SER A 45 9.78 12.41 -1.89
N GLN A 46 9.23 11.85 -0.81
CA GLN A 46 8.10 10.90 -0.81
C GLN A 46 8.30 9.65 -1.70
N LEU A 47 9.54 9.32 -2.07
CA LEU A 47 9.84 8.21 -2.96
C LEU A 47 9.67 6.85 -2.26
N GLN A 48 8.61 6.13 -2.61
CA GLN A 48 8.30 4.79 -2.09
C GLN A 48 9.37 3.73 -2.43
N GLY A 49 10.21 3.99 -3.43
CA GLY A 49 11.38 3.14 -3.74
C GLY A 49 12.49 3.18 -2.68
N ARG A 50 12.34 4.00 -1.62
CA ARG A 50 13.28 4.08 -0.50
C ARG A 50 12.53 3.78 0.80
N GLY A 51 13.20 3.09 1.73
CA GLY A 51 12.71 2.98 3.10
C GLY A 51 12.86 4.33 3.82
N TYR A 52 11.74 4.96 4.18
CA TYR A 52 11.71 6.15 5.03
C TYR A 52 10.46 6.12 5.92
N PHE A 53 10.51 6.85 7.03
CA PHE A 53 9.36 6.98 7.91
C PHE A 53 8.53 8.20 7.48
N GLN A 54 7.35 7.98 6.91
CA GLN A 54 6.49 9.08 6.49
C GLN A 54 6.04 9.93 7.71
N ASP A 55 5.88 11.23 7.52
CA ASP A 55 5.43 12.19 8.52
C ASP A 55 4.11 12.81 8.09
N TYR A 56 3.00 12.34 8.64
CA TYR A 56 1.65 12.80 8.28
C TYR A 56 1.45 14.33 8.42
N GLY A 57 2.30 15.03 9.20
CA GLY A 57 2.31 16.49 9.24
C GLY A 57 2.60 17.16 7.89
N TYR A 58 3.19 16.45 6.92
CA TYR A 58 3.33 16.92 5.54
C TYR A 58 1.97 16.93 4.81
N GLU A 59 1.13 15.92 5.03
CA GLU A 59 -0.11 15.70 4.28
C GLU A 59 -1.23 16.61 4.74
N ILE A 60 -1.29 16.86 6.06
CA ILE A 60 -2.27 17.76 6.67
C ILE A 60 -2.21 19.17 6.05
N GLN A 61 -1.02 19.66 5.69
CA GLN A 61 -0.82 21.04 5.20
C GLN A 61 -1.49 21.32 3.85
N TRP A 62 -1.76 20.28 3.06
CA TRP A 62 -2.41 20.40 1.75
C TRP A 62 -3.68 19.53 1.65
N SER A 63 -4.15 19.00 2.77
CA SER A 63 -5.46 18.36 2.90
C SER A 63 -6.50 19.45 3.15
N ASN A 64 -7.47 19.57 2.25
CA ASN A 64 -8.55 20.54 2.43
C ASN A 64 -9.53 20.12 3.54
N GLU A 65 -10.38 21.05 3.98
CA GLU A 65 -11.35 20.83 5.07
C GLU A 65 -12.24 19.60 4.80
N PHE A 66 -12.73 19.43 3.57
CA PHE A 66 -13.56 18.28 3.20
C PHE A 66 -12.83 16.94 3.30
N ALA A 67 -11.54 16.90 2.98
CA ALA A 67 -10.73 15.70 3.14
C ALA A 67 -10.55 15.35 4.62
N LEU A 68 -10.30 16.35 5.47
CA LEU A 68 -10.15 16.16 6.92
C LEU A 68 -11.47 15.72 7.57
N GLU A 69 -12.60 16.32 7.19
CA GLU A 69 -13.93 15.88 7.63
C GLU A 69 -14.23 14.45 7.18
N GLY A 70 -13.87 14.09 5.94
CA GLY A 70 -14.02 12.74 5.43
C GLY A 70 -13.20 11.71 6.21
N ILE A 71 -11.94 12.04 6.54
CA ILE A 71 -11.09 11.19 7.39
C ILE A 71 -11.71 11.02 8.77
N ALA A 72 -12.15 12.11 9.40
CA ALA A 72 -12.79 12.07 10.71
C ALA A 72 -14.07 11.22 10.71
N LEU A 73 -14.87 11.26 9.63
CA LEU A 73 -16.06 10.44 9.48
C LEU A 73 -15.72 8.93 9.40
N TYR A 74 -14.66 8.57 8.68
CA TYR A 74 -14.22 7.17 8.60
C TYR A 74 -13.69 6.65 9.94
N ASP A 75 -12.99 7.50 10.68
CA ASP A 75 -12.50 7.19 12.03
C ASP A 75 -13.66 7.07 13.04
N GLU A 76 -14.65 7.96 13.00
CA GLU A 76 -15.82 7.91 13.89
C GLU A 76 -16.73 6.72 13.57
N GLY A 77 -16.91 6.41 12.28
CA GLY A 77 -17.81 5.37 11.81
C GLY A 77 -17.27 3.95 11.92
N ASP A 78 -15.97 3.77 12.25
CA ASP A 78 -15.28 2.48 12.27
C ASP A 78 -15.47 1.71 10.95
N TYR A 79 -15.33 2.41 9.82
CA TYR A 79 -15.58 1.85 8.48
C TYR A 79 -14.37 1.10 7.90
N LEU A 80 -13.22 1.19 8.54
CA LEU A 80 -11.99 0.53 8.09
C LEU A 80 -11.99 -0.91 8.60
N ILE A 81 -11.87 -1.87 7.67
CA ILE A 81 -11.64 -3.26 8.05
C ILE A 81 -10.20 -3.46 8.54
N ASP A 82 -10.02 -4.37 9.48
CA ASP A 82 -8.70 -4.78 9.94
C ASP A 82 -7.83 -5.24 8.77
N GLN A 83 -6.64 -4.64 8.65
CA GLN A 83 -5.71 -4.96 7.57
C GLN A 83 -4.99 -6.27 7.86
N PHE A 84 -4.81 -7.09 6.81
CA PHE A 84 -3.90 -8.22 6.88
C PHE A 84 -2.44 -7.73 6.83
N LEU A 85 -1.76 -7.76 7.98
CA LEU A 85 -0.37 -7.30 8.11
C LEU A 85 0.68 -8.33 7.66
N GLY A 86 0.23 -9.47 7.11
CA GLY A 86 1.09 -10.58 6.71
C GLY A 86 1.33 -11.61 7.82
N VAL A 87 2.04 -12.67 7.45
CA VAL A 87 2.51 -13.75 8.33
C VAL A 87 4.03 -13.91 8.19
N ALA A 88 4.69 -14.32 9.25
CA ALA A 88 6.13 -14.55 9.26
C ALA A 88 6.47 -15.98 8.78
N PHE A 89 6.77 -16.14 7.49
CA PHE A 89 7.19 -17.41 6.93
C PHE A 89 8.56 -17.87 7.46
N ASN A 90 8.72 -19.18 7.63
CA ASN A 90 10.02 -19.82 7.68
C ASN A 90 10.61 -20.01 6.27
N ALA A 91 11.85 -20.49 6.18
CA ALA A 91 12.56 -20.61 4.91
C ALA A 91 11.95 -21.60 3.91
N ASP A 92 11.23 -22.62 4.36
CA ASP A 92 10.60 -23.62 3.48
C ASP A 92 9.21 -23.15 3.03
N GLU A 93 8.45 -22.52 3.92
CA GLU A 93 7.18 -21.85 3.59
C GLU A 93 7.40 -20.74 2.55
N GLN A 94 8.44 -19.92 2.73
CA GLN A 94 8.80 -18.87 1.78
C GLN A 94 9.09 -19.42 0.38
N LYS A 95 9.74 -20.59 0.27
CA LYS A 95 10.01 -21.22 -1.04
C LYS A 95 8.74 -21.64 -1.76
N VAL A 96 7.74 -22.14 -1.01
CA VAL A 96 6.42 -22.48 -1.58
C VAL A 96 5.75 -21.20 -2.07
N TYR A 97 5.77 -20.15 -1.26
CA TYR A 97 5.22 -18.84 -1.62
C TYR A 97 5.86 -18.27 -2.89
N ASP A 98 7.19 -18.18 -2.91
CA ASP A 98 7.97 -17.60 -4.02
C ASP A 98 7.80 -18.37 -5.34
N LYS A 99 7.55 -19.69 -5.26
CA LYS A 99 7.39 -20.55 -6.43
C LYS A 99 6.09 -20.27 -7.19
N SER A 100 4.97 -20.08 -6.48
CA SER A 100 3.64 -20.13 -7.08
C SER A 100 2.85 -18.82 -6.98
N TRP A 101 3.06 -17.99 -5.95
CA TRP A 101 2.19 -16.85 -5.67
C TRP A 101 2.12 -15.83 -6.81
N ALA A 102 3.27 -15.47 -7.40
CA ALA A 102 3.31 -14.47 -8.48
C ALA A 102 2.47 -14.93 -9.69
N SER A 103 2.66 -16.18 -10.14
CA SER A 103 1.91 -16.72 -11.27
C SER A 103 0.41 -16.91 -10.97
N LEU A 104 0.07 -17.27 -9.73
CA LEU A 104 -1.33 -17.34 -9.28
C LEU A 104 -1.97 -15.96 -9.37
N ARG A 105 -1.34 -14.94 -8.81
CA ARG A 105 -1.82 -13.56 -8.82
C ARG A 105 -2.01 -13.04 -10.24
N ASP A 106 -1.07 -13.29 -11.14
CA ASP A 106 -1.18 -12.88 -12.54
C ASP A 106 -2.43 -13.51 -13.20
N ASN A 107 -2.64 -14.82 -13.00
CA ASN A 107 -3.82 -15.51 -13.53
C ASN A 107 -5.14 -14.96 -12.94
N MET A 108 -5.18 -14.67 -11.63
CA MET A 108 -6.34 -14.06 -10.99
C MET A 108 -6.66 -12.68 -11.58
N LEU A 109 -5.63 -11.86 -11.81
CA LEU A 109 -5.80 -10.50 -12.38
C LEU A 109 -6.24 -10.55 -13.85
N GLU A 110 -5.68 -11.45 -14.66
CA GLU A 110 -6.10 -11.65 -16.05
C GLU A 110 -7.57 -12.06 -16.14
N ARG A 111 -8.01 -13.01 -15.29
CA ARG A 111 -9.41 -13.47 -15.26
C ARG A 111 -10.36 -12.39 -14.78
N GLN A 112 -10.00 -11.68 -13.71
CA GLN A 112 -10.75 -10.52 -13.23
C GLN A 112 -10.92 -9.47 -14.34
N GLN A 113 -9.85 -9.15 -15.07
CA GLN A 113 -9.93 -8.18 -16.17
C GLN A 113 -10.88 -8.65 -17.27
N ALA A 114 -10.82 -9.93 -17.66
CA ALA A 114 -11.67 -10.49 -18.70
C ALA A 114 -13.16 -10.42 -18.30
N TRP A 115 -13.49 -10.71 -17.05
CA TRP A 115 -14.85 -10.64 -16.52
C TRP A 115 -15.37 -9.21 -16.44
N ILE A 116 -14.55 -8.25 -15.97
CA ILE A 116 -14.94 -6.83 -15.90
C ILE A 116 -15.20 -6.25 -17.29
N LEU A 117 -14.37 -6.62 -18.28
CA LEU A 117 -14.50 -6.14 -19.65
C LEU A 117 -15.57 -6.89 -20.47
N GLY A 118 -16.20 -7.93 -19.90
CA GLY A 118 -17.22 -8.73 -20.56
C GLY A 118 -16.69 -9.64 -21.68
N THR A 119 -15.38 -9.91 -21.69
CA THR A 119 -14.74 -10.86 -22.63
C THR A 119 -14.70 -12.30 -22.11
N GLY A 120 -15.11 -12.51 -20.85
CA GLY A 120 -15.34 -13.82 -20.25
C GLY A 120 -16.68 -13.84 -19.50
N ASP A 121 -17.10 -15.03 -19.10
CA ASP A 121 -18.34 -15.26 -18.35
C ASP A 121 -18.02 -15.88 -16.99
N VAL A 122 -18.29 -15.15 -15.90
CA VAL A 122 -17.94 -15.59 -14.54
C VAL A 122 -18.56 -16.94 -14.22
N GLU A 123 -19.85 -17.10 -14.48
CA GLU A 123 -20.61 -18.29 -14.09
C GLU A 123 -20.19 -19.52 -14.90
N ALA A 124 -19.92 -19.34 -16.19
CA ALA A 124 -19.51 -20.43 -17.08
C ALA A 124 -18.04 -20.85 -16.88
N GLU A 125 -17.17 -19.94 -16.41
CA GLU A 125 -15.73 -20.15 -16.30
C GLU A 125 -15.26 -20.45 -14.87
N TRP A 126 -16.11 -20.28 -13.86
CA TRP A 126 -15.72 -20.33 -12.44
C TRP A 126 -15.04 -21.64 -12.05
N ASP A 127 -15.62 -22.78 -12.42
CA ASP A 127 -15.09 -24.10 -12.05
C ASP A 127 -13.72 -24.37 -12.69
N ASP A 128 -13.54 -23.99 -13.96
CA ASP A 128 -12.27 -24.12 -14.69
C ASP A 128 -11.20 -23.19 -14.12
N TYR A 129 -11.60 -21.98 -13.72
CA TYR A 129 -10.73 -21.03 -13.03
C TYR A 129 -10.24 -21.58 -11.69
N LEU A 130 -11.13 -22.13 -10.85
CA LEU A 130 -10.73 -22.75 -9.58
C LEU A 130 -9.77 -23.92 -9.79
N ALA A 131 -10.07 -24.81 -10.75
CA ALA A 131 -9.19 -25.94 -11.08
C ALA A 131 -7.79 -25.47 -11.51
N GLN A 132 -7.70 -24.39 -12.30
CA GLN A 132 -6.42 -23.80 -12.70
C GLN A 132 -5.63 -23.24 -11.51
N LEU A 133 -6.30 -22.58 -10.56
CA LEU A 133 -5.63 -22.06 -9.37
C LEU A 133 -5.11 -23.19 -8.48
N GLU A 134 -5.90 -24.26 -8.30
CA GLU A 134 -5.47 -25.45 -7.57
C GLU A 134 -4.26 -26.12 -8.23
N GLU A 135 -4.28 -26.32 -9.56
CA GLU A 135 -3.15 -26.89 -10.31
C GLU A 135 -1.88 -26.04 -10.18
N LYS A 136 -2.02 -24.72 -10.10
CA LYS A 136 -0.91 -23.76 -9.93
C LYS A 136 -0.39 -23.68 -8.48
N GLY A 137 -1.06 -24.35 -7.55
CA GLY A 137 -0.61 -24.54 -6.18
C GLY A 137 -1.25 -23.61 -5.17
N LEU A 138 -2.49 -23.16 -5.41
CA LEU A 138 -3.21 -22.31 -4.46
C LEU A 138 -3.36 -22.99 -3.10
N ASN A 139 -3.64 -24.29 -3.07
CA ASN A 139 -3.83 -25.03 -1.82
C ASN A 139 -2.54 -25.06 -0.98
N GLU A 140 -1.39 -25.31 -1.61
CA GLU A 140 -0.10 -25.28 -0.93
C GLU A 140 0.24 -23.88 -0.39
N ILE A 141 -0.12 -22.81 -1.12
CA ILE A 141 0.03 -21.43 -0.63
C ILE A 141 -0.83 -21.19 0.62
N LEU A 142 -2.10 -21.61 0.60
CA LEU A 142 -3.00 -21.44 1.72
C LEU A 142 -2.54 -22.22 2.95
N GLU A 143 -2.03 -23.44 2.75
CA GLU A 143 -1.45 -24.26 3.83
C GLU A 143 -0.24 -23.58 4.48
N VAL A 144 0.71 -23.05 3.70
CA VAL A 144 1.88 -22.36 4.29
C VAL A 144 1.51 -21.03 4.94
N MET A 145 0.51 -20.31 4.40
CA MET A 145 -0.03 -19.10 5.03
C MET A 145 -0.69 -19.42 6.38
N GLN A 146 -1.48 -20.49 6.44
CA GLN A 146 -2.13 -20.93 7.68
C GLN A 146 -1.10 -21.42 8.70
N SER A 147 -0.13 -22.23 8.29
CA SER A 147 0.97 -22.71 9.15
C SER A 147 1.74 -21.54 9.77
N ALA A 148 2.12 -20.54 8.96
CA ALA A 148 2.83 -19.36 9.45
C ALA A 148 1.95 -18.51 10.39
N TYR A 149 0.65 -18.41 10.10
CA TYR A 149 -0.30 -17.75 10.99
C TYR A 149 -0.39 -18.46 12.35
N ASP A 150 -0.58 -19.78 12.35
CA ASP A 150 -0.71 -20.59 13.56
C ASP A 150 0.57 -20.55 14.41
N HIS A 151 1.74 -20.58 13.79
CA HIS A 151 3.00 -20.42 14.51
C HIS A 151 3.14 -19.03 15.16
N GLN A 152 2.71 -17.99 14.45
CA GLN A 152 2.86 -16.61 14.93
C GLN A 152 1.82 -16.22 15.98
N TYR A 153 0.59 -16.74 15.88
CA TYR A 153 -0.56 -16.30 16.68
C TYR A 153 -1.32 -17.42 17.40
N GLY A 154 -1.04 -18.69 17.11
CA GLY A 154 -1.86 -19.85 17.50
C GLY A 154 -1.64 -20.37 18.92
N GLY A 155 -0.48 -20.15 19.54
CA GLY A 155 -0.20 -20.54 20.95
C GLY A 155 0.00 -22.03 21.20
#